data_AF-A0A6P6FGI9-F1
#
_entry.id   AF-A0A6P6FGI9-F1
#
_cell.length_a   1.000
_cell.length_b   1.000
_cell.length_c   1.000
_cell.angle_alpha   90.00
_cell.angle_beta   90.00
_cell.angle_gamma   90.00
#
_symmetry.space_group_name_H-M   'P 1'
#
loop_
_entity.id
_entity.type
_entity.pdbx_description
1 polymer ?
#
loop_
_entity_poly.entity_id
_entity_poly.type
_entity_poly.pdbx_seq_one_letter_code
_entity_poly.pdbx_strand_id
1 'polypeptide(L)'
;MRHGFIRRHASNFASRENMKELSNTSIDYYILPNRIFCSMVGMWPIEEKSSTCSKIFAYIRLILALIAINSIFVPEIMMIVSSWGDITILAGVGCVLTTVGQLLFKMIYLIVRRDRSYRLYYEIRSLWNIANDSKEMQSYVELVYWARICTIVFYSSCMCNVITFSIAGVVDYFRFEYNAS
;
A
#
# COMPACT_ATOMS: atom_id res chain seq x y z
N MET A 1 18.32 42.07 25.34
CA MET A 1 17.20 41.14 25.03
C MET A 1 17.35 40.32 23.74
N ARG A 2 18.03 40.79 22.67
CA ARG A 2 18.16 40.05 21.38
C ARG A 2 18.88 38.68 21.45
N HIS A 3 19.89 38.53 22.30
CA HIS A 3 20.71 37.31 22.35
C HIS A 3 19.96 36.07 22.86
N GLY A 4 18.98 36.23 23.75
CA GLY A 4 18.17 35.10 24.26
C GLY A 4 17.18 34.55 23.24
N PHE A 5 16.70 35.40 22.32
CA PHE A 5 15.72 35.02 21.30
C PHE A 5 16.35 34.17 20.19
N ILE A 6 17.58 34.53 19.75
CA ILE A 6 18.33 33.78 18.74
C ILE A 6 18.73 32.38 19.28
N ARG A 7 19.13 32.29 20.55
CA ARG A 7 19.48 31.00 21.18
C ARG A 7 18.27 30.06 21.33
N ARG A 8 17.08 30.61 21.59
CA ARG A 8 15.82 29.84 21.60
C ARG A 8 15.40 29.36 20.21
N HIS A 9 15.59 30.19 19.19
CA HIS A 9 15.29 29.78 17.81
C HIS A 9 16.24 28.69 17.30
N ALA A 10 17.54 28.81 17.56
CA ALA A 10 18.53 27.81 17.17
C ALA A 10 18.30 26.46 17.89
N SER A 11 17.98 26.47 19.18
CA SER A 11 17.67 25.24 19.93
C SER A 11 16.37 24.58 19.48
N ASN A 12 15.33 25.36 19.17
CA ASN A 12 14.09 24.84 18.61
C ASN A 12 14.28 24.27 17.19
N PHE A 13 15.15 24.87 16.39
CA PHE A 13 15.47 24.38 15.04
C PHE A 13 16.26 23.07 15.10
N ALA A 14 17.32 23.04 15.91
CA ALA A 14 18.09 21.82 16.16
C ALA A 14 17.22 20.70 16.76
N SER A 15 16.32 21.01 17.69
CA SER A 15 15.38 20.02 18.25
C SER A 15 14.42 19.47 17.18
N ARG A 16 13.96 20.31 16.25
CA ARG A 16 13.13 19.86 15.11
C ARG A 16 13.91 19.02 14.11
N GLU A 17 15.17 19.34 13.84
CA GLU A 17 16.05 18.53 12.98
C GLU A 17 16.35 17.18 13.63
N ASN A 18 16.73 17.16 14.90
CA ASN A 18 16.94 15.92 15.66
C ASN A 18 15.66 15.07 15.72
N MET A 19 14.47 15.67 15.89
CA MET A 19 13.20 14.93 15.82
C MET A 19 12.90 14.39 14.43
N LYS A 20 13.27 15.11 13.36
CA LYS A 20 13.15 14.62 11.99
C LYS A 20 14.12 13.47 11.71
N GLU A 21 15.38 13.57 12.15
CA GLU A 21 16.37 12.50 12.06
C GLU A 21 15.94 11.26 12.85
N LEU A 22 15.46 11.42 14.08
CA LEU A 22 14.94 10.33 14.91
C LEU A 22 13.70 9.67 14.29
N SER A 23 12.85 10.48 13.62
CA SER A 23 11.71 9.94 12.87
C SER A 23 12.15 9.19 11.61
N ASN A 24 13.14 9.71 10.88
CA ASN A 24 13.66 9.14 9.63
C ASN A 24 14.47 7.86 9.84
N THR A 25 15.00 7.65 11.05
CA THR A 25 15.73 6.44 11.46
C THR A 25 14.83 5.37 12.06
N SER A 26 13.56 5.68 12.33
CA SER A 26 12.59 4.69 12.79
C SER A 26 12.14 3.79 11.65
N ILE A 27 12.01 2.49 11.91
CA ILE A 27 11.48 1.53 10.92
C ILE A 27 10.10 1.93 10.37
N ASP A 28 9.31 2.64 11.19
CA ASP A 28 7.98 3.14 10.83
C ASP A 28 8.03 4.12 9.64
N TYR A 29 9.12 4.87 9.49
CA TYR A 29 9.33 5.77 8.35
C TYR A 29 9.50 5.01 7.04
N TYR A 30 10.26 3.92 7.04
CA TYR A 30 10.49 3.11 5.85
C TYR A 30 9.25 2.31 5.44
N ILE A 31 8.49 1.82 6.41
CA ILE A 31 7.25 1.05 6.17
C ILE A 31 6.04 1.96 5.89
N LEU A 32 6.17 3.28 6.08
CA LEU A 32 5.07 4.24 5.95
C LEU A 32 4.24 4.10 4.66
N PRO A 33 4.83 3.93 3.46
CA PRO A 33 4.03 3.74 2.24
C PRO A 33 3.15 2.47 2.31
N ASN A 34 3.69 1.36 2.82
CA ASN A 34 2.92 0.14 3.04
C ASN A 34 1.85 0.32 4.11
N ARG A 35 2.15 1.10 5.16
CA ARG A 35 1.17 1.45 6.19
C ARG A 35 -0.02 2.20 5.60
N ILE A 36 0.22 3.19 4.76
CA ILE A 36 -0.84 3.98 4.12
C ILE A 36 -1.68 3.06 3.24
N PHE A 37 -1.05 2.29 2.35
CA PHE A 37 -1.74 1.41 1.41
C PHE A 37 -2.58 0.34 2.11
N CYS A 38 -1.96 -0.45 3.00
CA CYS A 38 -2.67 -1.48 3.75
C CYS A 38 -3.75 -0.90 4.67
N SER A 39 -3.59 0.34 5.17
CA SER A 39 -4.62 1.01 5.96
C SER A 39 -5.82 1.40 5.12
N MET A 40 -5.61 1.91 3.89
CA MET A 40 -6.70 2.22 2.95
C MET A 40 -7.55 0.99 2.65
N VAL A 41 -6.90 -0.17 2.44
CA VAL A 41 -7.57 -1.46 2.19
C VAL A 41 -8.14 -2.10 3.47
N GLY A 42 -7.81 -1.58 4.67
CA GLY A 42 -8.25 -2.16 5.95
C GLY A 42 -7.45 -3.39 6.42
N MET A 43 -6.35 -3.70 5.73
CA MET A 43 -5.45 -4.82 6.02
C MET A 43 -4.37 -4.49 7.06
N TRP A 44 -4.10 -3.21 7.33
CA TRP A 44 -3.07 -2.83 8.29
C TRP A 44 -3.37 -3.42 9.69
N PRO A 45 -2.33 -3.87 10.43
CA PRO A 45 -2.46 -4.28 11.82
C PRO A 45 -3.19 -3.21 12.65
N ILE A 46 -4.26 -3.62 13.32
CA ILE A 46 -5.04 -2.73 14.18
C ILE A 46 -4.36 -2.74 15.56
N GLU A 47 -3.91 -1.57 16.02
CA GLU A 47 -3.29 -1.43 17.33
C GLU A 47 -4.29 -1.87 18.43
N GLU A 48 -3.81 -2.61 19.43
CA GLU A 48 -4.67 -3.11 20.53
C GLU A 48 -5.47 -2.00 21.23
N LYS A 49 -4.84 -0.83 21.37
CA LYS A 49 -5.41 0.39 21.99
C LYS A 49 -6.39 1.16 21.10
N SER A 50 -6.63 0.71 19.87
CA SER A 50 -7.55 1.40 18.96
C SER A 50 -9.00 1.31 19.45
N SER A 51 -9.75 2.38 19.23
CA SER A 51 -11.18 2.45 19.55
C SER A 51 -11.99 1.42 18.75
N THR A 52 -13.09 0.94 19.32
CA THR A 52 -14.01 0.00 18.67
C THR A 52 -14.49 0.50 17.30
N CYS A 53 -14.72 1.82 17.17
CA CYS A 53 -15.10 2.45 15.92
C CYS A 53 -14.01 2.33 14.84
N SER A 54 -12.73 2.52 15.21
CA SER A 54 -11.60 2.36 14.29
C SER A 54 -11.46 0.91 13.80
N LYS A 55 -11.67 -0.06 14.70
CA LYS A 55 -11.71 -1.50 14.35
C LYS A 55 -12.80 -1.81 13.33
N ILE A 56 -14.04 -1.37 13.60
CA ILE A 56 -15.18 -1.55 12.69
C ILE A 56 -14.90 -0.90 11.33
N PHE A 57 -14.39 0.33 11.32
CA PHE A 57 -14.07 1.04 10.08
C PHE A 57 -12.97 0.35 9.26
N ALA A 58 -11.98 -0.28 9.90
CA ALA A 58 -10.99 -1.10 9.20
C ALA A 58 -11.61 -2.36 8.57
N TYR A 59 -12.52 -3.05 9.28
CA TYR A 59 -13.22 -4.21 8.74
C TYR A 59 -14.16 -3.86 7.58
N ILE A 60 -14.89 -2.75 7.67
CA ILE A 60 -15.74 -2.27 6.57
C ILE A 60 -14.92 -2.01 5.32
N ARG A 61 -13.78 -1.30 5.44
CA ARG A 61 -12.87 -1.06 4.31
C ARG A 61 -12.35 -2.35 3.70
N LEU A 62 -12.02 -3.33 4.53
CA LEU A 62 -11.57 -4.65 4.07
C LEU A 62 -12.67 -5.40 3.29
N ILE A 63 -13.90 -5.38 3.79
CA ILE A 63 -15.05 -6.02 3.11
C ILE A 63 -15.31 -5.33 1.77
N LEU A 64 -15.32 -3.99 1.74
CA LEU A 64 -15.51 -3.23 0.50
C LEU A 64 -14.41 -3.53 -0.52
N ALA A 65 -13.15 -3.64 -0.09
CA ALA A 65 -12.04 -4.02 -0.97
C ALA A 65 -12.21 -5.43 -1.53
N LEU A 66 -12.64 -6.40 -0.71
CA LEU A 66 -12.94 -7.76 -1.17
C LEU A 66 -14.09 -7.77 -2.17
N ILE A 67 -15.17 -7.02 -1.93
CA ILE A 67 -16.29 -6.90 -2.86
C ILE A 67 -15.81 -6.32 -4.20
N ALA A 68 -15.05 -5.22 -4.17
CA ALA A 68 -14.54 -4.57 -5.38
C ALA A 68 -13.67 -5.50 -6.23
N ILE A 69 -12.83 -6.33 -5.60
CA ILE A 69 -11.97 -7.25 -6.33
C ILE A 69 -12.78 -8.45 -6.86
N ASN A 70 -13.74 -8.97 -6.10
CA ASN A 70 -14.63 -10.02 -6.59
C ASN A 70 -15.54 -9.54 -7.73
N SER A 71 -15.95 -8.27 -7.75
CA SER A 71 -16.73 -7.70 -8.85
C SER A 71 -15.96 -7.61 -10.17
N ILE A 72 -14.63 -7.68 -10.14
CA ILE A 72 -13.78 -7.80 -11.34
C ILE A 72 -13.54 -9.28 -11.64
N PHE A 73 -13.20 -10.08 -10.62
CA PHE A 73 -12.81 -11.48 -10.79
C PHE A 73 -13.92 -12.36 -11.38
N VAL A 74 -15.17 -12.18 -10.94
CA VAL A 74 -16.29 -13.03 -11.39
C VAL A 74 -16.64 -12.79 -12.87
N PRO A 75 -16.79 -11.53 -13.36
CA PRO A 75 -17.01 -11.27 -14.78
C PRO A 75 -15.90 -11.81 -15.69
N GLU A 76 -14.64 -11.72 -15.27
CA GLU A 76 -13.50 -12.26 -16.05
C GLU A 76 -13.62 -13.79 -16.23
N ILE A 77 -14.02 -14.53 -15.19
CA ILE A 77 -14.29 -15.96 -15.31
C ILE A 77 -15.45 -16.23 -16.27
N MET A 78 -16.55 -15.47 -16.16
CA MET A 78 -17.69 -15.61 -17.06
C MET A 78 -17.29 -15.35 -18.52
N MET A 79 -16.42 -14.35 -18.76
CA MET A 79 -15.92 -14.01 -20.09
C MET A 79 -15.04 -15.11 -20.69
N ILE A 80 -14.21 -15.78 -19.87
CA ILE A 80 -13.46 -16.97 -20.31
C ILE A 80 -14.41 -18.09 -20.73
N VAL A 81 -15.45 -18.35 -19.94
CA VAL A 81 -16.42 -19.41 -20.23
C VAL A 81 -17.22 -19.10 -21.48
N SER A 82 -17.65 -17.84 -21.69
CA SER A 82 -18.45 -17.45 -22.85
C SER A 82 -17.65 -17.40 -24.15
N SER A 83 -16.37 -17.02 -24.07
CA SER A 83 -15.49 -16.84 -25.24
C SER A 83 -14.52 -18.01 -25.42
N TRP A 84 -14.90 -19.19 -24.94
CA TRP A 84 -14.09 -20.41 -25.00
C TRP A 84 -13.85 -20.85 -26.45
N GLY A 85 -12.74 -20.39 -27.02
CA GLY A 85 -12.37 -20.61 -28.42
C GLY A 85 -11.66 -19.44 -29.07
N ASP A 86 -11.84 -18.22 -28.55
CA ASP A 86 -11.06 -17.06 -28.98
C ASP A 86 -9.79 -16.92 -28.13
N ILE A 87 -8.67 -17.35 -28.71
CA ILE A 87 -7.35 -17.34 -28.06
C ILE A 87 -6.91 -15.92 -27.69
N THR A 88 -7.33 -14.90 -28.45
CA THR A 88 -6.95 -13.51 -28.21
C THR A 88 -7.66 -12.97 -26.96
N ILE A 89 -8.97 -13.22 -26.87
CA ILE A 89 -9.77 -12.85 -25.69
C ILE A 89 -9.29 -13.65 -24.48
N LEU A 90 -9.06 -14.95 -24.65
CA LEU A 90 -8.60 -15.82 -23.56
C LEU A 90 -7.23 -15.40 -23.02
N ALA A 91 -6.29 -15.02 -23.89
CA ALA A 91 -4.97 -14.55 -23.46
C ALA A 91 -5.05 -13.20 -22.73
N GLY A 92 -5.89 -12.27 -23.18
CA GLY A 92 -6.09 -10.98 -22.53
C GLY A 92 -6.75 -11.13 -21.14
N VAL A 93 -7.94 -11.74 -21.12
CA VAL A 93 -8.75 -11.98 -19.91
C VAL A 93 -8.00 -12.90 -18.93
N GLY A 94 -7.30 -13.92 -19.44
CA GLY A 94 -6.49 -14.84 -18.62
C GLY A 94 -5.34 -14.14 -17.89
N CYS A 95 -4.67 -13.17 -18.52
CA CYS A 95 -3.62 -12.37 -17.87
C CYS A 95 -4.19 -11.52 -16.73
N VAL A 96 -5.33 -10.86 -16.95
CA VAL A 96 -6.02 -10.05 -15.95
C VAL A 96 -6.50 -10.94 -14.80
N LEU A 97 -7.21 -12.03 -15.11
CA LEU A 97 -7.72 -12.98 -14.13
C LEU A 97 -6.63 -13.57 -13.25
N THR A 98 -5.49 -13.96 -13.83
CA THR A 98 -4.35 -14.50 -13.07
C THR A 98 -3.78 -13.45 -12.11
N THR A 99 -3.65 -12.20 -12.56
CA THR A 99 -3.13 -11.10 -11.73
C THR A 99 -4.08 -10.77 -10.58
N VAL A 100 -5.38 -10.65 -10.87
CA VAL A 100 -6.42 -10.41 -9.86
C VAL A 100 -6.52 -11.58 -8.87
N GLY A 101 -6.41 -12.81 -9.37
CA GLY A 101 -6.40 -14.03 -8.54
C GLY A 101 -5.21 -14.07 -7.58
N GLN A 102 -4.01 -13.70 -8.04
CA GLN A 102 -2.83 -13.59 -7.16
C GLN A 102 -3.01 -12.54 -6.07
N LEU A 103 -3.63 -11.39 -6.40
CA LEU A 103 -3.98 -10.36 -5.42
C LEU A 103 -4.97 -10.88 -4.38
N LEU A 104 -6.07 -11.50 -4.81
CA LEU A 104 -7.07 -12.11 -3.92
C LEU A 104 -6.43 -13.14 -2.98
N PHE A 105 -5.62 -14.05 -3.54
CA PHE A 105 -4.93 -15.08 -2.76
C PHE A 105 -4.03 -14.45 -1.69
N LYS A 106 -3.20 -13.46 -2.05
CA LYS A 106 -2.32 -12.77 -1.10
C LYS A 106 -3.11 -12.02 -0.02
N MET A 107 -4.22 -11.39 -0.38
CA MET A 107 -5.08 -10.73 0.61
C MET A 107 -5.68 -11.72 1.59
N ILE A 108 -6.31 -12.79 1.09
CA ILE A 108 -6.90 -13.84 1.94
C ILE A 108 -5.82 -14.46 2.84
N TYR A 109 -4.65 -14.75 2.29
CA TYR A 109 -3.51 -15.29 3.05
C TYR A 109 -3.12 -14.36 4.22
N LEU A 110 -3.01 -13.06 3.98
CA LEU A 110 -2.68 -12.07 5.02
C LEU A 110 -3.81 -11.89 6.04
N ILE A 111 -5.07 -12.03 5.63
CA ILE A 111 -6.23 -11.99 6.54
C ILE A 111 -6.22 -13.22 7.46
N VAL A 112 -6.05 -14.42 6.90
CA VAL A 112 -6.01 -15.67 7.68
C VAL A 112 -4.83 -15.69 8.65
N ARG A 113 -3.68 -15.15 8.24
CA ARG A 113 -2.46 -15.10 9.05
C ARG A 113 -2.26 -13.76 9.76
N ARG A 114 -3.32 -12.97 9.94
CA ARG A 114 -3.23 -11.58 10.43
C ARG A 114 -2.49 -11.48 11.76
N ASP A 115 -2.76 -12.36 12.72
CA ASP A 115 -2.09 -12.35 14.03
C ASP A 115 -0.59 -12.63 13.92
N ARG A 116 -0.20 -13.54 13.02
CA ARG A 116 1.22 -13.86 12.76
C ARG A 116 1.91 -12.71 12.07
N SER A 117 1.28 -12.08 11.08
CA SER A 117 1.80 -10.90 10.39
C SER A 117 1.93 -9.70 11.33
N TYR A 118 0.97 -9.52 12.24
CA TYR A 118 1.01 -8.53 13.30
C TYR A 118 2.23 -8.77 14.21
N ARG A 119 2.35 -9.98 14.76
CA ARG A 119 3.48 -10.34 15.64
C ARG A 119 4.83 -10.12 14.97
N LEU A 120 4.97 -10.56 13.73
CA LEU A 120 6.19 -10.38 12.94
C LEU A 120 6.56 -8.91 12.78
N TYR A 121 5.59 -8.03 12.50
CA TYR A 121 5.86 -6.59 12.40
C TYR A 121 6.39 -6.00 13.71
N TYR A 122 5.79 -6.36 14.86
CA TYR A 122 6.27 -5.88 16.16
C TYR A 122 7.62 -6.48 16.56
N GLU A 123 7.90 -7.74 16.22
CA GLU A 123 9.20 -8.36 16.42
C GLU A 123 10.29 -7.65 15.61
N ILE A 124 10.06 -7.41 14.31
CA ILE A 124 11.01 -6.65 13.46
C ILE A 124 11.22 -5.24 14.04
N ARG A 125 10.15 -4.57 14.48
CA ARG A 125 10.24 -3.26 15.12
C ARG A 125 11.06 -3.29 16.41
N SER A 126 10.90 -4.34 17.23
CA SER A 126 11.67 -4.50 18.46
C SER A 126 13.15 -4.75 18.18
N LEU A 127 13.46 -5.60 17.18
CA LEU A 127 14.83 -5.88 16.74
C LEU A 127 15.51 -4.63 16.21
N TRP A 128 14.79 -3.82 15.43
CA TRP A 128 15.29 -2.54 14.93
C TRP A 128 15.67 -1.58 16.06
N ASN A 129 14.89 -1.54 17.15
CA ASN A 129 15.18 -0.68 18.29
C ASN A 129 16.34 -1.19 19.15
N ILE A 130 16.60 -2.50 19.16
CA ILE A 130 17.67 -3.14 19.93
C ILE A 130 19.01 -3.12 19.17
N ALA A 131 18.96 -3.09 17.83
CA ALA A 131 20.13 -3.05 16.98
C ALA A 131 20.99 -1.81 17.27
N ASN A 132 22.13 -2.02 17.95
CA ASN A 132 23.04 -0.97 18.40
C ASN A 132 24.39 -1.01 17.66
N ASP A 133 24.64 -2.03 16.83
CA ASP A 133 25.84 -2.11 15.99
C ASP A 133 25.67 -1.23 14.75
N SER A 134 26.48 -0.18 14.65
CA SER A 134 26.43 0.80 13.57
C SER A 134 26.74 0.20 12.20
N LYS A 135 27.53 -0.88 12.14
CA LYS A 135 27.94 -1.49 10.86
C LYS A 135 26.84 -2.38 10.29
N GLU A 136 26.21 -3.20 11.12
CA GLU A 136 25.09 -4.05 10.68
C GLU A 136 23.85 -3.22 10.35
N MET A 137 23.57 -2.19 11.15
CA MET A 137 22.43 -1.28 10.95
C MET A 137 22.52 -0.54 9.61
N GLN A 138 23.72 -0.16 9.17
CA GLN A 138 23.91 0.54 7.89
C GLN A 138 23.42 -0.28 6.70
N SER A 139 23.71 -1.59 6.65
CA SER A 139 23.24 -2.47 5.57
C SER A 139 21.71 -2.65 5.62
N TYR A 140 21.11 -2.75 6.80
CA TYR A 140 19.66 -2.83 6.92
C TYR A 140 18.98 -1.55 6.45
N VAL A 141 19.51 -0.38 6.83
CA VAL A 141 19.00 0.94 6.40
C VAL A 141 19.03 1.09 4.88
N GLU A 142 20.09 0.65 4.22
CA GLU A 142 20.17 0.66 2.75
C GLU A 142 19.07 -0.20 2.12
N LEU A 143 18.87 -1.43 2.64
CA LEU A 143 17.83 -2.33 2.15
C LEU A 143 16.42 -1.76 2.34
N VAL A 144 16.08 -1.24 3.52
CA VAL A 144 14.75 -0.65 3.75
C VAL A 144 14.54 0.65 2.97
N TYR A 145 15.60 1.41 2.69
CA TYR A 145 15.55 2.58 1.83
C TYR A 145 15.17 2.20 0.39
N TRP A 146 15.89 1.23 -0.20
CA TRP A 146 15.55 0.72 -1.53
C TRP A 146 14.17 0.08 -1.58
N ALA A 147 13.81 -0.72 -0.58
CA ALA A 147 12.48 -1.33 -0.49
C ALA A 147 11.37 -0.26 -0.49
N ARG A 148 11.59 0.85 0.22
CA ARG A 148 10.66 1.98 0.23
C ARG A 148 10.55 2.65 -1.14
N ILE A 149 11.67 2.90 -1.83
CA ILE A 149 11.65 3.46 -3.19
C ILE A 149 10.90 2.54 -4.13
N CYS A 150 11.21 1.25 -4.14
CA CYS A 150 10.52 0.26 -4.98
C CYS A 150 9.00 0.26 -4.70
N THR A 151 8.61 0.33 -3.43
CA THR A 151 7.21 0.39 -3.02
C THR A 151 6.52 1.64 -3.55
N ILE A 152 7.14 2.82 -3.41
CA ILE A 152 6.57 4.09 -3.90
C ILE A 152 6.45 4.08 -5.42
N VAL A 153 7.50 3.65 -6.13
CA VAL A 153 7.52 3.58 -7.60
C VAL A 153 6.44 2.61 -8.10
N PHE A 154 6.33 1.44 -7.48
CA PHE A 154 5.31 0.45 -7.82
C PHE A 154 3.90 1.02 -7.64
N TYR A 155 3.59 1.60 -6.48
CA TYR A 155 2.28 2.20 -6.24
C TYR A 155 1.98 3.38 -7.17
N SER A 156 2.97 4.24 -7.43
CA SER A 156 2.81 5.34 -8.38
C SER A 156 2.50 4.82 -9.78
N SER A 157 3.17 3.77 -10.23
CA SER A 157 2.92 3.13 -11.53
C SER A 157 1.51 2.54 -11.60
N CYS A 158 1.05 1.84 -10.55
CA CYS A 158 -0.32 1.34 -10.48
C CYS A 158 -1.36 2.46 -10.58
N MET A 159 -1.17 3.56 -9.84
CA MET A 159 -2.10 4.70 -9.88
C MET A 159 -2.11 5.38 -11.25
N CYS A 160 -0.94 5.55 -11.88
CA CYS A 160 -0.86 6.06 -13.25
C CYS A 160 -1.64 5.17 -14.23
N ASN A 161 -1.48 3.85 -14.15
CA ASN A 161 -2.25 2.93 -15.00
C ASN A 161 -3.76 3.08 -14.81
N VAL A 162 -4.24 3.14 -13.56
CA VAL A 162 -5.67 3.35 -13.28
C VAL A 162 -6.17 4.67 -13.88
N ILE A 163 -5.40 5.75 -13.76
CA ILE A 163 -5.74 7.06 -14.35
C ILE A 163 -5.80 6.95 -15.87
N THR A 164 -4.79 6.34 -16.51
CA THR A 164 -4.75 6.18 -17.96
C THR A 164 -5.93 5.37 -18.48
N PHE A 165 -6.25 4.22 -17.86
CA PHE A 165 -7.42 3.42 -18.26
C PHE A 165 -8.74 4.15 -18.02
N SER A 166 -8.86 4.93 -16.94
CA SER A 166 -10.06 5.72 -16.67
C SER A 166 -10.26 6.81 -17.73
N ILE A 167 -9.18 7.52 -18.10
CA ILE A 167 -9.24 8.55 -19.15
C ILE A 167 -9.57 7.91 -20.50
N ALA A 168 -8.93 6.80 -20.85
CA ALA A 168 -9.22 6.07 -22.09
C ALA A 168 -10.69 5.67 -22.19
N GLY A 169 -11.25 5.09 -21.13
CA GLY A 169 -12.67 4.72 -21.09
C GLY A 169 -13.62 5.92 -21.25
N VAL A 170 -13.31 7.07 -20.65
CA VAL A 170 -14.09 8.31 -20.82
C VAL A 170 -14.00 8.84 -22.25
N VAL A 171 -12.80 8.83 -22.85
CA VAL A 171 -12.60 9.27 -24.24
C VAL A 171 -13.34 8.35 -25.21
N ASP A 172 -13.28 7.03 -25.02
CA ASP A 172 -13.98 6.07 -25.86
C ASP A 172 -15.50 6.22 -25.75
N TYR A 173 -16.01 6.48 -24.55
CA TYR A 173 -17.43 6.79 -24.34
C TYR A 173 -17.87 8.02 -25.15
N PHE A 174 -17.13 9.13 -25.07
CA PHE A 174 -17.46 10.35 -25.84
C PHE A 174 -17.32 10.16 -27.34
N ARG A 175 -16.33 9.39 -27.80
CA ARG A 175 -16.17 9.08 -29.24
C ARG A 175 -17.32 8.22 -29.75
N PHE A 176 -17.78 7.25 -28.97
CA PHE A 176 -18.92 6.43 -29.32
C PHE A 176 -20.19 7.26 -29.43
N GLU A 177 -20.45 8.15 -28.46
CA GLU A 177 -21.61 9.03 -28.47
C GLU A 177 -21.59 10.04 -29.63
N TYR A 178 -20.40 10.55 -30.00
CA TYR A 178 -20.24 11.41 -31.18
C TYR A 178 -20.47 10.68 -32.50
N ASN A 179 -20.00 9.43 -32.64
CA ASN A 179 -20.17 8.64 -33.87
C ASN A 179 -21.57 8.05 -34.02
N ALA A 180 -22.37 8.00 -32.95
CA ALA A 180 -23.75 7.55 -32.96
C ALA A 180 -24.77 8.68 -33.24
N SER A 181 -24.32 9.94 -33.25
CA SER A 181 -25.10 11.13 -33.64
C SER A 181 -24.83 11.53 -35.09
#